data_AF-A0A1M6P3R0-F1
#
_entry.id   AF-A0A1M6P3R0-F1
#
_cell.length_a   1.000
_cell.length_b   1.000
_cell.length_c   1.000
_cell.angle_alpha   90.00
_cell.angle_beta   90.00
_cell.angle_gamma   90.00
#
_symmetry.space_group_name_H-M   'P 1'
#
loop_
_entity.id
_entity.type
_entity.pdbx_description
1 polymer ?
#
loop_
_entity_poly.entity_id
_entity_poly.type
_entity_poly.pdbx_seq_one_letter_code
_entity_poly.pdbx_strand_id
1 'polypeptide(L)'
;MKRNLLFLLALSGIFGFAQNGTACSYGVGSDRTSNGENITIGGSFDYSAASDFDVASGKILTVKQLTFNVLKSASPVSYVNVYILKEKEGIPSDAIQTFTNLVPTSQLFDYDSTLDDADVYKISVDFPATFDLPKGKYFIQLKVALADGTSAFWEINKETTNKLGRFDFTKFDNDPWFGGFSYYDHVFEIIGNCNDTDEPQPTGTPFNVGNSGNSHEGGVHMIWTSLADDFVVPDGQKFTFTKFKISTLQLGNIKNATINIRKAENDLPGEILHTFDNVGPATENFFGYHPVNGYPLDVVAADVEFEWNQPVELLPGRYFIEIISAPFPFTDYQRWEVTPNSGNDLDSLISFDNGETWESNVGYNYVFDVSGFTNPYLGLVDVTKNTVAVYPNPVSDVLNINSDKTISKILIYNTAGQMVKSFDSLRENKIVVSGLADGNYFVNAIFADGETKTFKIIKK
;
A
#
# COMPACT_ATOMS: atom_id res chain seq x y z
N MET A 1 -13.61 25.06 2.56
CA MET A 1 -12.95 25.31 3.86
C MET A 1 -11.99 24.15 4.12
N LYS A 2 -10.71 24.34 3.79
CA LYS A 2 -9.65 23.35 4.01
C LYS A 2 -9.15 23.46 5.45
N ARG A 3 -9.31 22.43 6.28
CA ARG A 3 -8.61 22.30 7.57
C ARG A 3 -7.33 21.53 7.31
N ASN A 4 -6.24 22.26 7.08
CA ASN A 4 -4.89 21.70 7.17
C ASN A 4 -4.63 21.41 8.65
N LEU A 5 -4.59 20.13 9.03
CA LEU A 5 -4.07 19.71 10.32
C LEU A 5 -2.54 19.72 10.22
N LEU A 6 -1.91 20.84 10.61
CA LEU A 6 -0.49 20.83 10.92
C LEU A 6 -0.29 19.98 12.18
N PHE A 7 0.37 18.83 12.03
CA PHE A 7 1.01 18.16 13.15
C PHE A 7 2.22 19.02 13.56
N LEU A 8 2.07 19.80 14.63
CA LEU A 8 3.20 20.38 15.33
C LEU A 8 4.01 19.23 15.95
N LEU A 9 5.29 19.11 15.57
CA LEU A 9 6.27 18.45 16.44
C LEU A 9 6.29 19.23 17.76
N ALA A 10 5.74 18.64 18.81
CA ALA A 10 5.88 19.13 20.16
C ALA A 10 7.32 18.85 20.63
N LEU A 11 8.21 19.81 20.36
CA LEU A 11 9.50 19.90 21.01
C LEU A 11 9.31 20.66 22.34
N SER A 12 8.88 19.97 23.40
CA SER A 12 8.97 20.48 24.77
C SER A 12 8.77 19.40 25.83
N GLY A 13 9.83 19.20 26.63
CA GLY A 13 9.85 18.90 28.06
C GLY A 13 8.66 18.18 28.74
N ILE A 14 9.01 17.07 29.37
CA ILE A 14 8.41 16.55 30.61
C ILE A 14 6.89 16.32 30.55
N PHE A 15 6.48 15.33 29.77
CA PHE A 15 5.48 14.38 30.26
C PHE A 15 6.23 13.11 30.61
N GLY A 16 6.41 12.86 31.91
CA GLY A 16 6.86 11.57 32.40
C GLY A 16 5.78 10.54 32.11
N PHE A 17 5.76 10.02 30.88
CA PHE A 17 5.19 8.69 30.65
C PHE A 17 6.00 7.74 31.51
N ALA A 18 5.31 7.06 32.44
CA ALA A 18 5.93 6.11 33.33
C ALA A 18 6.77 5.12 32.52
N GLN A 19 7.93 4.72 33.05
CA GLN A 19 8.79 3.65 32.50
C GLN A 19 8.13 2.25 32.51
N ASN A 20 6.80 2.17 32.57
CA ASN A 20 5.99 0.98 32.81
C ASN A 20 5.54 0.27 31.53
N GLY A 21 6.02 0.67 30.35
CA GLY A 21 5.75 -0.05 29.11
C GLY A 21 6.40 -1.43 29.07
N THR A 22 5.82 -2.35 28.29
CA THR A 22 6.38 -3.69 28.09
C THR A 22 7.72 -3.58 27.36
N ALA A 23 8.74 -4.29 27.85
CA ALA A 23 10.02 -4.35 27.15
C ALA A 23 9.82 -4.88 25.73
N CYS A 24 10.40 -4.19 24.76
CA CYS A 24 10.32 -4.55 23.34
C CYS A 24 11.62 -4.21 22.63
N SER A 25 11.81 -4.85 21.47
CA SER A 25 12.90 -4.53 20.56
C SER A 25 12.42 -4.54 19.12
N TYR A 26 13.09 -3.75 18.29
CA TYR A 26 12.91 -3.69 16.84
C TYR A 26 14.28 -3.82 16.18
N GLY A 27 14.35 -4.59 15.09
CA GLY A 27 15.58 -4.84 14.35
C GLY A 27 15.70 -6.30 13.90
N VAL A 28 16.91 -6.71 13.58
CA VAL A 28 17.21 -8.01 12.96
C VAL A 28 18.29 -8.74 13.73
N GLY A 29 18.03 -10.02 14.00
CA GLY A 29 18.99 -10.93 14.63
C GLY A 29 20.03 -11.46 13.65
N SER A 30 21.15 -11.93 14.17
CA SER A 30 22.24 -12.51 13.38
C SER A 30 21.88 -13.87 12.79
N ASP A 31 22.17 -14.05 11.50
CA ASP A 31 22.23 -15.34 10.80
C ASP A 31 23.64 -15.95 10.76
N ARG A 32 24.60 -15.28 11.43
CA ARG A 32 26.02 -15.63 11.51
C ARG A 32 26.69 -15.78 10.15
N THR A 33 26.49 -14.81 9.28
CA THR A 33 26.92 -14.87 7.87
C THR A 33 28.41 -14.70 7.68
N SER A 34 29.09 -14.06 8.64
CA SER A 34 30.48 -13.59 8.48
C SER A 34 30.65 -12.58 7.34
N ASN A 35 29.59 -11.83 7.02
CA ASN A 35 29.61 -10.75 6.04
C ASN A 35 29.18 -9.44 6.68
N GLY A 36 29.64 -8.31 6.15
CA GLY A 36 29.27 -7.02 6.68
C GLY A 36 29.63 -5.83 5.81
N GLU A 37 29.00 -4.70 6.12
CA GLU A 37 29.19 -3.43 5.43
C GLU A 37 30.05 -2.48 6.26
N ASN A 38 30.93 -1.70 5.62
CA ASN A 38 31.84 -0.81 6.32
C ASN A 38 31.08 0.26 7.12
N ILE A 39 31.39 0.38 8.41
CA ILE A 39 30.88 1.43 9.32
C ILE A 39 32.02 2.20 10.02
N THR A 40 33.24 2.10 9.50
CA THR A 40 34.44 2.68 10.11
C THR A 40 34.41 4.20 10.09
N ILE A 41 34.79 4.84 11.19
CA ILE A 41 35.00 6.29 11.26
C ILE A 41 36.39 6.64 10.72
N GLY A 42 36.41 7.42 9.64
CA GLY A 42 37.64 7.90 9.01
C GLY A 42 38.27 6.90 8.03
N GLY A 43 39.00 7.42 7.04
CA GLY A 43 39.61 6.63 5.98
C GLY A 43 39.48 7.29 4.60
N SER A 44 39.93 6.59 3.55
CA SER A 44 39.87 7.09 2.16
C SER A 44 38.47 7.02 1.52
N PHE A 45 37.55 6.25 2.13
CA PHE A 45 36.17 6.07 1.68
C PHE A 45 35.25 6.03 2.91
N ASP A 46 34.95 7.20 3.47
CA ASP A 46 33.95 7.32 4.53
C ASP A 46 32.56 7.39 3.89
N TYR A 47 31.83 6.28 3.91
CA TYR A 47 30.43 6.24 3.50
C TYR A 47 29.56 5.76 4.67
N SER A 48 28.29 6.14 4.64
CA SER A 48 27.35 5.88 5.71
C SER A 48 26.37 4.81 5.27
N ALA A 49 26.19 3.75 6.05
CA ALA A 49 25.13 2.77 5.85
C ALA A 49 23.94 3.06 6.78
N ALA A 50 22.73 2.78 6.33
CA ALA A 50 21.51 2.85 7.14
C ALA A 50 20.56 1.69 6.86
N SER A 51 19.93 1.19 7.93
CA SER A 51 18.93 0.12 7.89
C SER A 51 17.63 0.58 8.53
N ASP A 52 16.48 0.10 8.06
CA ASP A 52 15.18 0.51 8.55
C ASP A 52 14.69 -0.28 9.76
N PHE A 53 13.72 0.28 10.47
CA PHE A 53 12.89 -0.43 11.45
C PHE A 53 11.55 0.28 11.61
N ASP A 54 10.52 -0.49 11.92
CA ASP A 54 9.14 0.01 12.00
C ASP A 54 8.61 0.01 13.43
N VAL A 55 8.13 1.16 13.89
CA VAL A 55 7.28 1.23 15.07
C VAL A 55 5.84 0.97 14.64
N ALA A 56 5.26 -0.12 15.13
CA ALA A 56 3.93 -0.59 14.74
C ALA A 56 2.81 0.43 15.05
N SER A 57 1.68 0.29 14.34
CA SER A 57 0.48 1.11 14.57
C SER A 57 -0.05 0.99 15.99
N GLY A 58 -0.50 2.11 16.57
CA GLY A 58 -1.00 2.14 17.94
C GLY A 58 0.09 1.98 19.01
N LYS A 59 1.37 2.03 18.63
CA LYS A 59 2.50 1.93 19.55
C LYS A 59 3.33 3.20 19.57
N ILE A 60 3.95 3.44 20.73
CA ILE A 60 5.06 4.37 20.90
C ILE A 60 6.22 3.62 21.55
N LEU A 61 7.40 3.71 20.94
CA LEU A 61 8.63 3.11 21.41
C LEU A 61 9.45 4.14 22.17
N THR A 62 9.60 3.96 23.48
CA THR A 62 10.55 4.72 24.30
C THR A 62 11.92 4.02 24.26
N VAL A 63 12.81 4.49 23.39
CA VAL A 63 14.12 3.92 23.12
C VAL A 63 15.09 4.16 24.29
N LYS A 64 15.89 3.15 24.60
CA LYS A 64 16.86 3.16 25.72
C LYS A 64 18.26 2.72 25.32
N GLN A 65 18.36 1.68 24.51
CA GLN A 65 19.60 1.01 24.20
C GLN A 65 19.59 0.57 22.74
N LEU A 66 20.78 0.44 22.16
CA LEU A 66 21.00 -0.20 20.88
C LEU A 66 22.00 -1.35 21.09
N THR A 67 21.73 -2.48 20.44
CA THR A 67 22.75 -3.50 20.19
C THR A 67 22.92 -3.75 18.72
N PHE A 68 24.12 -4.15 18.30
CA PHE A 68 24.44 -4.45 16.90
C PHE A 68 25.68 -5.33 16.84
N ASN A 69 25.82 -6.09 15.76
CA ASN A 69 26.98 -6.96 15.57
C ASN A 69 28.00 -6.32 14.64
N VAL A 70 29.28 -6.46 14.99
CA VAL A 70 30.41 -5.90 14.26
C VAL A 70 31.46 -6.97 14.00
N LEU A 71 31.85 -7.10 12.73
CA LEU A 71 33.04 -7.83 12.32
C LEU A 71 34.25 -6.90 12.44
N LYS A 72 35.22 -7.27 13.26
CA LYS A 72 36.40 -6.46 13.55
C LYS A 72 37.57 -7.31 14.03
N SER A 73 38.76 -6.72 14.04
CA SER A 73 39.92 -7.28 14.72
C SER A 73 39.70 -7.41 16.24
N ALA A 74 40.69 -7.95 16.95
CA ALA A 74 40.67 -8.00 18.42
C ALA A 74 40.66 -6.62 19.10
N SER A 75 40.92 -5.54 18.35
CA SER A 75 40.85 -4.16 18.83
C SER A 75 39.45 -3.81 19.34
N PRO A 76 39.32 -3.14 20.50
CA PRO A 76 38.02 -2.74 21.01
C PRO A 76 37.44 -1.56 20.22
N VAL A 77 36.11 -1.53 20.14
CA VAL A 77 35.37 -0.33 19.71
C VAL A 77 35.56 0.75 20.78
N SER A 78 36.15 1.88 20.40
CA SER A 78 36.37 3.02 21.29
C SER A 78 35.10 3.84 21.47
N TYR A 79 34.40 4.14 20.37
CA TYR A 79 33.14 4.85 20.41
C TYR A 79 32.28 4.57 19.17
N VAL A 80 31.00 4.89 19.30
CA VAL A 80 29.95 4.72 18.28
C VAL A 80 29.25 6.07 18.07
N ASN A 81 28.98 6.41 16.81
CA ASN A 81 28.05 7.46 16.43
C ASN A 81 26.76 6.81 15.92
N VAL A 82 25.62 7.24 16.45
CA VAL A 82 24.29 6.71 16.13
C VAL A 82 23.41 7.85 15.65
N TYR A 83 22.75 7.67 14.52
CA TYR A 83 21.79 8.60 13.98
C TYR A 83 20.47 7.87 13.74
N ILE A 84 19.37 8.39 14.31
CA ILE A 84 18.02 7.93 13.97
C ILE A 84 17.48 8.90 12.94
N LEU A 85 17.11 8.39 11.77
CA LEU A 85 16.68 9.16 10.61
C LEU A 85 15.20 8.93 10.34
N LYS A 86 14.51 9.94 9.82
CA LYS A 86 13.14 9.78 9.29
C LYS A 86 13.17 9.08 7.94
N GLU A 87 12.14 8.31 7.66
CA GLU A 87 11.78 7.92 6.30
C GLU A 87 11.16 9.10 5.54
N LYS A 88 11.49 9.21 4.25
CA LYS A 88 10.82 10.07 3.28
C LYS A 88 10.86 9.43 1.90
N GLU A 89 9.70 9.15 1.30
CA GLU A 89 9.61 8.53 -0.04
C GLU A 89 10.40 7.21 -0.14
N GLY A 90 10.26 6.42 0.92
CA GLY A 90 10.93 5.17 1.24
C GLY A 90 12.39 5.28 1.67
N ILE A 91 13.06 6.43 1.53
CA ILE A 91 14.51 6.53 1.79
C ILE A 91 14.82 7.21 3.12
N PRO A 92 16.02 6.98 3.70
CA PRO A 92 16.45 7.75 4.85
C PRO A 92 16.54 9.24 4.51
N SER A 93 16.25 10.10 5.48
CA SER A 93 16.27 11.56 5.33
C SER A 93 16.95 12.24 6.52
N ASP A 94 16.29 13.21 7.15
CA ASP A 94 16.84 14.02 8.23
C ASP A 94 17.00 13.20 9.51
N ALA A 95 18.11 13.43 10.23
CA ALA A 95 18.32 12.87 11.55
C ALA A 95 17.39 13.55 12.57
N ILE A 96 16.63 12.75 13.31
CA ILE A 96 15.79 13.19 14.43
C ILE A 96 16.47 12.99 15.79
N GLN A 97 17.43 12.08 15.85
CA GLN A 97 18.31 11.91 17.01
C GLN A 97 19.73 11.72 16.52
N THR A 98 20.68 12.29 17.25
CA THR A 98 22.10 12.17 16.95
C THR A 98 22.86 12.03 18.25
N PHE A 99 23.61 10.93 18.34
CA PHE A 99 24.46 10.63 19.48
C PHE A 99 25.86 10.38 18.95
N THR A 100 26.82 11.17 19.40
CA THR A 100 28.22 11.05 18.99
C THR A 100 29.07 10.63 20.17
N ASN A 101 30.15 9.90 19.86
CA ASN A 101 31.12 9.43 20.84
C ASN A 101 30.50 8.60 21.97
N LEU A 102 29.47 7.79 21.68
CA LEU A 102 28.91 6.85 22.65
C LEU A 102 29.95 5.76 22.93
N VAL A 103 30.31 5.58 24.19
CA VAL A 103 31.21 4.50 24.62
C VAL A 103 30.38 3.21 24.76
N PRO A 104 30.79 2.09 24.15
CA PRO A 104 30.13 0.81 24.35
C PRO A 104 30.02 0.44 25.83
N THR A 105 28.81 0.10 26.26
CA THR A 105 28.54 -0.44 27.60
C THR A 105 28.90 -1.93 27.67
N SER A 106 28.90 -2.62 26.52
CA SER A 106 29.32 -4.02 26.40
C SER A 106 29.88 -4.30 25.00
N GLN A 107 30.86 -5.21 24.92
CA GLN A 107 31.43 -5.74 23.67
C GLN A 107 31.73 -7.23 23.88
N LEU A 108 30.80 -8.09 23.50
CA LEU A 108 30.91 -9.54 23.74
C LEU A 108 31.25 -10.24 22.44
N PHE A 109 32.21 -11.17 22.49
CA PHE A 109 32.44 -12.11 21.40
C PHE A 109 31.15 -12.91 21.13
N ASP A 110 30.78 -13.04 19.86
CA ASP A 110 29.60 -13.81 19.43
C ASP A 110 30.02 -15.13 18.77
N TYR A 111 30.82 -15.05 17.69
CA TYR A 111 31.33 -16.23 16.99
C TYR A 111 32.57 -15.93 16.11
N ASP A 112 33.33 -16.98 15.81
CA ASP A 112 34.50 -16.92 14.93
C ASP A 112 34.06 -16.65 13.48
N SER A 113 34.63 -15.62 12.84
CA SER A 113 34.29 -15.34 11.43
C SER A 113 34.95 -16.36 10.49
N THR A 114 34.42 -16.46 9.28
CA THR A 114 35.14 -17.12 8.17
C THR A 114 36.19 -16.23 7.52
N LEU A 115 36.27 -14.95 7.90
CA LEU A 115 37.26 -13.99 7.41
C LEU A 115 38.54 -14.04 8.25
N ASP A 116 39.69 -13.96 7.59
CA ASP A 116 40.98 -13.86 8.28
C ASP A 116 41.05 -12.54 9.07
N ASP A 117 41.60 -12.60 10.30
CA ASP A 117 41.86 -11.46 11.19
C ASP A 117 40.64 -10.63 11.64
N ALA A 118 39.43 -11.17 11.51
CA ALA A 118 38.21 -10.57 12.05
C ALA A 118 37.32 -11.61 12.72
N ASP A 119 36.73 -11.27 13.86
CA ASP A 119 35.67 -12.06 14.50
C ASP A 119 34.45 -11.18 14.73
N VAL A 120 33.31 -11.80 15.07
CA VAL A 120 32.05 -11.08 15.26
C VAL A 120 31.80 -10.81 16.74
N TYR A 121 31.51 -9.56 17.07
CA TYR A 121 31.22 -9.11 18.42
C TYR A 121 29.86 -8.41 18.47
N LYS A 122 29.04 -8.74 19.48
CA LYS A 122 27.84 -7.98 19.83
C LYS A 122 28.23 -6.76 20.68
N ILE A 123 27.99 -5.58 20.13
CA ILE A 123 28.23 -4.29 20.76
C ILE A 123 26.92 -3.78 21.37
N SER A 124 26.98 -3.24 22.59
CA SER A 124 25.84 -2.58 23.24
C SER A 124 26.20 -1.14 23.59
N VAL A 125 25.29 -0.21 23.34
CA VAL A 125 25.42 1.20 23.72
C VAL A 125 24.12 1.67 24.37
N ASP A 126 24.25 2.37 25.49
CA ASP A 126 23.11 3.01 26.15
C ASP A 126 23.00 4.45 25.66
N PHE A 127 21.76 4.90 25.38
CA PHE A 127 21.54 6.29 25.05
C PHE A 127 21.59 7.15 26.34
N PRO A 128 22.20 8.35 26.31
CA PRO A 128 22.32 9.21 27.50
C PRO A 128 20.97 9.62 28.11
N ALA A 129 19.93 9.65 27.28
CA ALA A 129 18.55 9.87 27.68
C ALA A 129 17.64 9.04 26.79
N THR A 130 16.48 8.66 27.32
CA THR A 130 15.43 7.99 26.54
C THR A 130 14.72 8.98 25.64
N PHE A 131 14.22 8.51 24.50
CA PHE A 131 13.43 9.30 23.57
C PHE A 131 12.31 8.45 22.96
N ASP A 132 11.22 9.10 22.59
CA ASP A 132 10.04 8.42 22.06
C ASP A 132 10.02 8.47 20.53
N LEU A 133 9.72 7.32 19.92
CA LEU A 133 9.42 7.16 18.51
C LEU A 133 7.96 6.70 18.38
N PRO A 134 7.04 7.53 17.86
CA PRO A 134 5.68 7.10 17.55
C PRO A 134 5.69 6.15 16.34
N LYS A 135 4.52 5.57 16.02
CA LYS A 135 4.27 4.82 14.78
C LYS A 135 4.98 5.43 13.57
N GLY A 136 5.67 4.59 12.81
CA GLY A 136 6.29 4.97 11.54
C GLY A 136 7.53 4.14 11.22
N LYS A 137 8.00 4.30 9.99
CA LYS A 137 9.28 3.77 9.52
C LYS A 137 10.40 4.76 9.86
N TYR A 138 11.49 4.23 10.41
CA TYR A 138 12.70 4.98 10.72
C TYR A 138 13.91 4.25 10.16
N PHE A 139 15.03 4.96 10.05
CA PHE A 139 16.31 4.35 9.73
C PHE A 139 17.31 4.59 10.85
N ILE A 140 18.22 3.64 11.04
CA ILE A 140 19.38 3.77 11.90
C ILE A 140 20.65 3.77 11.07
N GLN A 141 21.46 4.79 11.26
CA GLN A 141 22.82 4.90 10.71
C GLN A 141 23.83 4.75 11.84
N LEU A 142 24.83 3.90 11.64
CA LEU A 142 25.90 3.64 12.59
C LEU A 142 27.26 4.00 11.99
N LYS A 143 28.14 4.55 12.84
CA LYS A 143 29.59 4.59 12.59
C LYS A 143 30.37 4.22 13.85
N VAL A 144 31.49 3.53 13.67
CA VAL A 144 32.30 2.95 14.75
C VAL A 144 33.77 3.32 14.57
N ALA A 145 34.44 3.68 15.67
CA ALA A 145 35.88 3.84 15.71
C ALA A 145 36.52 2.72 16.54
N LEU A 146 37.45 1.96 15.95
CA LEU A 146 38.30 1.01 16.68
C LEU A 146 39.49 1.74 17.31
N ALA A 147 39.98 1.24 18.45
CA ALA A 147 41.06 1.88 19.21
C ALA A 147 42.40 1.94 18.46
N ASP A 148 42.64 1.00 17.55
CA ASP A 148 43.82 0.92 16.69
C ASP A 148 43.62 1.59 15.32
N GLY A 149 42.43 2.15 15.05
CA GLY A 149 42.08 2.80 13.79
C GLY A 149 41.89 1.84 12.60
N THR A 150 41.79 0.53 12.84
CA THR A 150 41.45 -0.45 11.80
C THR A 150 39.97 -0.42 11.43
N SER A 151 39.62 -1.09 10.33
CA SER A 151 38.24 -1.12 9.84
C SER A 151 37.33 -2.02 10.67
N ALA A 152 36.05 -1.65 10.73
CA ALA A 152 34.95 -2.39 11.31
C ALA A 152 33.79 -2.48 10.31
N PHE A 153 33.11 -3.62 10.29
CA PHE A 153 31.99 -3.89 9.38
C PHE A 153 30.75 -4.28 10.18
N TRP A 154 29.61 -3.67 9.88
CA TRP A 154 28.32 -4.00 10.45
C TRP A 154 27.84 -5.32 9.86
N GLU A 155 27.60 -6.32 10.71
CA GLU A 155 27.13 -7.62 10.24
C GLU A 155 25.84 -7.47 9.44
N ILE A 156 25.77 -8.18 8.32
CA ILE A 156 24.55 -8.32 7.52
C ILE A 156 24.04 -9.76 7.57
N ASN A 157 22.73 -9.95 7.48
CA ASN A 157 22.12 -11.27 7.44
C ASN A 157 22.16 -11.89 6.03
N LYS A 158 21.41 -12.99 5.84
CA LYS A 158 21.25 -13.61 4.51
C LYS A 158 20.16 -12.91 3.71
N GLU A 159 20.26 -12.97 2.38
CA GLU A 159 19.32 -12.37 1.43
C GLU A 159 17.84 -12.82 1.55
N THR A 160 17.52 -13.77 2.43
CA THR A 160 16.21 -14.40 2.57
C THR A 160 15.43 -13.95 3.80
N THR A 161 15.78 -12.82 4.42
CA THR A 161 15.09 -12.36 5.62
C THR A 161 13.81 -11.62 5.29
N ASN A 162 12.68 -12.29 5.49
CA ASN A 162 11.33 -11.73 5.29
C ASN A 162 10.86 -10.84 6.45
N LYS A 163 11.75 -10.03 7.06
CA LYS A 163 11.48 -9.40 8.37
C LYS A 163 11.47 -7.87 8.37
N LEU A 164 12.23 -7.20 7.52
CA LEU A 164 12.26 -5.73 7.44
C LEU A 164 12.35 -5.29 5.98
N GLY A 165 12.06 -4.00 5.77
CA GLY A 165 11.38 -3.56 4.58
C GLY A 165 12.18 -2.76 3.58
N ARG A 166 13.46 -2.49 3.84
CA ARG A 166 14.34 -1.80 2.88
C ARG A 166 15.82 -1.83 3.27
N PHE A 167 16.65 -2.29 2.36
CA PHE A 167 18.01 -2.73 2.67
C PHE A 167 19.08 -1.71 2.23
N ASP A 168 20.21 -1.69 2.93
CA ASP A 168 21.48 -1.10 2.50
C ASP A 168 21.47 0.31 1.84
N PHE A 169 20.88 1.31 2.49
CA PHE A 169 21.10 2.68 2.04
C PHE A 169 22.51 3.12 2.38
N THR A 170 23.23 3.55 1.35
CA THR A 170 24.55 4.14 1.45
C THR A 170 24.57 5.58 0.96
N LYS A 171 25.48 6.38 1.52
CA LYS A 171 25.83 7.68 0.94
C LYS A 171 27.29 8.02 1.21
N PHE A 172 27.90 8.74 0.28
CA PHE A 172 29.22 9.33 0.45
C PHE A 172 29.06 10.77 0.94
N ASP A 173 29.65 11.10 2.09
CA ASP A 173 29.59 12.44 2.67
C ASP A 173 28.17 13.07 2.70
N ASN A 174 27.95 14.08 1.85
CA ASN A 174 26.71 14.85 1.72
C ASN A 174 25.89 14.46 0.48
N ASP A 175 26.27 13.42 -0.24
CA ASP A 175 25.52 12.93 -1.38
C ASP A 175 24.13 12.40 -0.94
N PRO A 176 23.14 12.40 -1.84
CA PRO A 176 21.86 11.77 -1.58
C PRO A 176 22.03 10.29 -1.21
N TRP A 177 21.13 9.78 -0.38
CA TRP A 177 21.04 8.34 -0.13
C TRP A 177 20.78 7.58 -1.43
N PHE A 178 21.59 6.55 -1.64
CA PHE A 178 21.51 5.59 -2.73
C PHE A 178 21.54 4.18 -2.13
N GLY A 179 21.12 3.16 -2.87
CA GLY A 179 20.99 1.80 -2.34
C GLY A 179 19.52 1.38 -2.26
N GLY A 180 19.24 0.37 -1.44
CA GLY A 180 17.95 -0.32 -1.51
C GLY A 180 18.01 -1.57 -2.35
N PHE A 181 19.11 -1.88 -3.03
CA PHE A 181 19.11 -2.92 -4.08
C PHE A 181 19.46 -4.31 -3.57
N SER A 182 20.02 -4.39 -2.37
CA SER A 182 20.35 -5.67 -1.74
C SER A 182 19.14 -6.24 -0.99
N TYR A 183 19.17 -7.52 -0.64
CA TYR A 183 18.08 -8.18 0.11
C TYR A 183 18.54 -8.66 1.49
N TYR A 184 19.60 -8.06 2.03
CA TYR A 184 20.11 -8.32 3.38
C TYR A 184 19.84 -7.15 4.33
N ASP A 185 19.58 -7.44 5.60
CA ASP A 185 19.52 -6.45 6.68
C ASP A 185 20.82 -6.40 7.46
N HIS A 186 21.11 -5.24 8.02
CA HIS A 186 22.11 -5.15 9.06
C HIS A 186 21.59 -5.71 10.39
N VAL A 187 22.48 -6.35 11.15
CA VAL A 187 22.16 -6.96 12.45
C VAL A 187 22.19 -5.89 13.54
N PHE A 188 21.02 -5.56 14.06
CA PHE A 188 20.86 -4.64 15.19
C PHE A 188 19.55 -4.87 15.94
N GLU A 189 19.47 -4.36 17.16
CA GLU A 189 18.24 -4.29 17.95
C GLU A 189 18.18 -2.94 18.66
N ILE A 190 17.18 -2.12 18.33
CA ILE A 190 16.75 -0.99 19.14
C ILE A 190 15.90 -1.52 20.28
N ILE A 191 16.34 -1.27 21.51
CA ILE A 191 15.73 -1.80 22.74
C ILE A 191 15.10 -0.65 23.52
N GLY A 192 13.86 -0.87 23.98
CA GLY A 192 13.11 0.12 24.71
C GLY A 192 11.89 -0.44 25.43
N ASN A 193 10.96 0.45 25.74
CA ASN A 193 9.64 0.10 26.23
C ASN A 193 8.60 0.48 25.18
N CYS A 194 7.66 -0.41 24.90
CA CYS A 194 6.53 -0.13 24.01
C CYS A 194 5.28 0.12 24.84
N ASN A 195 4.65 1.27 24.60
CA ASN A 195 3.34 1.60 25.16
C ASN A 195 2.30 1.67 24.05
N ASP A 196 1.06 1.32 24.39
CA ASP A 196 -0.08 1.62 23.53
C ASP A 196 -0.33 3.13 23.49
N THR A 197 -0.73 3.63 22.33
CA THR A 197 -1.21 5.01 22.16
C THR A 197 -2.73 5.03 22.12
N ASP A 198 -3.33 6.20 22.33
CA ASP A 198 -4.77 6.42 22.12
C ASP A 198 -5.12 6.59 20.62
N GLU A 199 -4.21 6.25 19.71
CA GLU A 199 -4.46 6.30 18.27
C GLU A 199 -5.58 5.32 17.91
N PRO A 200 -6.68 5.78 17.29
CA PRO A 200 -7.76 4.90 16.85
C PRO A 200 -7.20 3.83 15.91
N GLN A 201 -7.30 2.56 16.31
CA GLN A 201 -6.92 1.46 15.44
C GLN A 201 -8.12 1.05 14.57
N PRO A 202 -7.88 0.64 13.32
CA PRO A 202 -8.92 0.00 12.52
C PRO A 202 -9.53 -1.17 13.29
N THR A 203 -10.85 -1.19 13.41
CA THR A 203 -11.59 -2.29 14.02
C THR A 203 -12.33 -3.07 12.95
N GLY A 204 -12.65 -4.34 13.22
CA GLY A 204 -13.49 -5.15 12.33
C GLY A 204 -12.90 -6.53 12.11
N THR A 205 -13.46 -7.25 11.14
CA THR A 205 -12.95 -8.56 10.72
C THR A 205 -11.84 -8.34 9.70
N PRO A 206 -10.63 -8.92 9.89
CA PRO A 206 -9.58 -8.88 8.88
C PRO A 206 -10.11 -9.34 7.52
N PHE A 207 -9.79 -8.60 6.47
CA PHE A 207 -10.24 -8.85 5.12
C PHE A 207 -9.08 -8.58 4.15
N ASN A 208 -8.84 -9.55 3.28
CA ASN A 208 -7.90 -9.46 2.17
C ASN A 208 -8.65 -9.82 0.88
N VAL A 209 -8.34 -9.14 -0.22
CA VAL A 209 -8.90 -9.42 -1.54
C VAL A 209 -7.87 -9.09 -2.61
N GLY A 210 -7.87 -9.83 -3.71
CA GLY A 210 -6.92 -9.67 -4.81
C GLY A 210 -6.66 -11.02 -5.46
N ASN A 211 -5.56 -11.11 -6.21
CA ASN A 211 -5.23 -12.30 -6.99
C ASN A 211 -3.95 -12.94 -6.46
N SER A 212 -4.00 -14.26 -6.25
CA SER A 212 -2.85 -15.04 -5.81
C SER A 212 -1.94 -15.41 -6.99
N GLY A 213 -0.64 -15.35 -6.77
CA GLY A 213 0.35 -15.87 -7.71
C GLY A 213 0.30 -17.39 -7.82
N ASN A 214 0.72 -17.91 -8.97
CA ASN A 214 0.68 -19.35 -9.30
C ASN A 214 2.07 -19.97 -9.55
N SER A 215 3.12 -19.39 -8.97
CA SER A 215 4.54 -19.77 -9.16
C SER A 215 5.18 -19.30 -10.48
N HIS A 216 4.97 -18.02 -10.80
CA HIS A 216 5.73 -17.12 -11.69
C HIS A 216 5.53 -17.26 -13.20
N GLU A 217 4.61 -16.45 -13.74
CA GLU A 217 4.38 -16.20 -15.16
C GLU A 217 4.51 -14.70 -15.47
N GLY A 218 5.61 -14.28 -16.12
CA GLY A 218 5.73 -12.95 -16.73
C GLY A 218 5.36 -11.72 -15.86
N GLY A 219 5.16 -10.58 -16.50
CA GLY A 219 4.73 -9.37 -15.81
C GLY A 219 4.60 -8.18 -16.75
N VAL A 220 3.86 -7.17 -16.33
CA VAL A 220 3.64 -5.94 -17.11
C VAL A 220 4.58 -4.84 -16.61
N HIS A 221 5.19 -4.13 -17.55
CA HIS A 221 6.11 -3.04 -17.27
C HIS A 221 5.42 -1.90 -16.49
N MET A 222 5.98 -1.52 -15.34
CA MET A 222 5.39 -0.52 -14.42
C MET A 222 5.90 0.91 -14.64
N ILE A 223 7.10 1.06 -15.21
CA ILE A 223 7.75 2.37 -15.26
C ILE A 223 7.01 3.26 -16.27
N TRP A 224 6.63 4.47 -15.85
CA TRP A 224 5.88 5.45 -16.66
C TRP A 224 4.50 4.95 -17.15
N THR A 225 3.96 3.90 -16.55
CA THR A 225 2.63 3.37 -16.87
C THR A 225 1.75 3.42 -15.63
N SER A 226 0.44 3.53 -15.86
CA SER A 226 -0.53 3.30 -14.79
C SER A 226 -1.09 1.90 -14.96
N LEU A 227 -0.88 1.06 -13.95
CA LEU A 227 -1.38 -0.31 -13.95
C LEU A 227 -2.53 -0.39 -12.97
N ALA A 228 -3.65 -0.96 -13.39
CA ALA A 228 -4.81 -1.12 -12.52
C ALA A 228 -5.40 -2.53 -12.60
N ASP A 229 -5.88 -3.02 -11.47
CA ASP A 229 -6.71 -4.21 -11.41
C ASP A 229 -7.83 -3.98 -10.40
N ASP A 230 -8.87 -4.78 -10.49
CA ASP A 230 -10.09 -4.57 -9.74
C ASP A 230 -10.15 -5.40 -8.46
N PHE A 231 -10.90 -4.90 -7.48
CA PHE A 231 -11.27 -5.65 -6.30
C PHE A 231 -12.68 -5.29 -5.84
N VAL A 232 -13.32 -6.20 -5.12
CA VAL A 232 -14.70 -6.06 -4.67
C VAL A 232 -14.78 -5.96 -3.15
N VAL A 233 -15.39 -4.87 -2.67
CA VAL A 233 -15.85 -4.76 -1.28
C VAL A 233 -17.20 -5.47 -1.16
N PRO A 234 -17.35 -6.48 -0.28
CA PRO A 234 -18.56 -7.29 -0.20
C PRO A 234 -19.84 -6.50 0.14
N ASP A 235 -20.96 -6.98 -0.37
CA ASP A 235 -22.28 -6.46 -0.01
C ASP A 235 -22.51 -6.45 1.51
N GLY A 236 -23.07 -5.36 2.01
CA GLY A 236 -23.34 -5.19 3.43
C GLY A 236 -22.10 -5.04 4.30
N GLN A 237 -20.91 -4.83 3.72
CA GLN A 237 -19.67 -4.55 4.44
C GLN A 237 -19.09 -3.20 4.02
N LYS A 238 -18.68 -2.38 4.99
CA LYS A 238 -17.74 -1.28 4.73
C LYS A 238 -16.33 -1.79 4.98
N PHE A 239 -15.40 -1.42 4.11
CA PHE A 239 -14.01 -1.85 4.18
C PHE A 239 -13.10 -0.69 4.54
N THR A 240 -12.38 -0.82 5.65
CA THR A 240 -11.31 0.08 6.07
C THR A 240 -10.00 -0.42 5.48
N PHE A 241 -9.56 0.21 4.40
CA PHE A 241 -8.38 -0.15 3.62
C PHE A 241 -7.10 0.40 4.27
N THR A 242 -6.14 -0.48 4.53
CA THR A 242 -4.93 -0.14 5.32
C THR A 242 -3.61 -0.51 4.64
N LYS A 243 -3.60 -1.54 3.78
CA LYS A 243 -2.38 -2.12 3.22
C LYS A 243 -2.61 -2.56 1.78
N PHE A 244 -1.62 -2.33 0.94
CA PHE A 244 -1.58 -2.84 -0.42
C PHE A 244 -0.28 -3.60 -0.65
N LYS A 245 -0.35 -4.83 -1.14
CA LYS A 245 0.81 -5.64 -1.49
C LYS A 245 0.76 -6.00 -2.97
N ILE A 246 1.90 -5.97 -3.63
CA ILE A 246 2.07 -6.44 -5.01
C ILE A 246 3.22 -7.42 -5.10
N SER A 247 3.16 -8.36 -6.03
CA SER A 247 4.30 -9.20 -6.40
C SER A 247 4.97 -8.63 -7.66
N THR A 248 6.29 -8.55 -7.65
CA THR A 248 7.07 -7.86 -8.69
C THR A 248 8.21 -8.70 -9.21
N LEU A 249 8.58 -8.44 -10.47
CA LEU A 249 9.84 -8.86 -11.08
C LEU A 249 10.66 -7.60 -11.37
N GLN A 250 11.78 -7.42 -10.66
CA GLN A 250 12.49 -6.14 -10.68
C GLN A 250 14.03 -6.25 -10.64
N LEU A 251 14.69 -5.30 -11.31
CA LEU A 251 16.12 -5.01 -11.19
C LEU A 251 16.28 -3.66 -10.49
N GLY A 252 16.65 -3.73 -9.23
CA GLY A 252 16.46 -2.63 -8.29
C GLY A 252 15.01 -2.49 -7.85
N ASN A 253 14.66 -1.37 -7.22
CA ASN A 253 13.46 -1.31 -6.39
C ASN A 253 12.51 -0.16 -6.79
N ILE A 254 11.28 -0.25 -6.30
CA ILE A 254 10.31 0.87 -6.31
C ILE A 254 10.78 1.89 -5.28
N LYS A 255 11.20 3.09 -5.70
CA LYS A 255 11.55 4.19 -4.77
C LYS A 255 10.31 4.62 -4.00
N ASN A 256 9.24 4.94 -4.71
CA ASN A 256 7.94 5.23 -4.16
C ASN A 256 6.88 4.94 -5.23
N ALA A 257 5.61 4.99 -4.85
CA ALA A 257 4.51 4.88 -5.79
C ALA A 257 3.40 5.87 -5.44
N THR A 258 2.68 6.31 -6.47
CA THR A 258 1.33 6.84 -6.29
C THR A 258 0.34 5.70 -6.43
N ILE A 259 -0.47 5.48 -5.40
CA ILE A 259 -1.52 4.45 -5.39
C ILE A 259 -2.87 5.16 -5.39
N ASN A 260 -3.72 4.83 -6.34
CA ASN A 260 -5.06 5.40 -6.44
C ASN A 260 -6.13 4.31 -6.23
N ILE A 261 -7.21 4.68 -5.54
CA ILE A 261 -8.45 3.92 -5.55
C ILE A 261 -9.42 4.62 -6.49
N ARG A 262 -9.79 3.92 -7.55
CA ARG A 262 -10.68 4.40 -8.61
C ARG A 262 -12.02 3.70 -8.49
N LYS A 263 -13.08 4.46 -8.74
CA LYS A 263 -14.43 3.90 -8.87
C LYS A 263 -14.51 3.03 -10.10
N ALA A 264 -15.21 1.90 -10.05
CA ALA A 264 -15.52 1.14 -11.26
C ALA A 264 -16.69 1.79 -12.03
N GLU A 265 -16.50 2.06 -13.33
CA GLU A 265 -17.51 2.59 -14.24
C GLU A 265 -17.51 1.81 -15.55
N ASN A 266 -18.60 1.10 -15.84
CA ASN A 266 -18.72 0.21 -17.01
C ASN A 266 -17.54 -0.77 -17.13
N ASP A 267 -17.20 -1.43 -16.02
CA ASP A 267 -16.10 -2.39 -15.93
C ASP A 267 -14.71 -1.80 -16.28
N LEU A 268 -14.56 -0.48 -16.16
CA LEU A 268 -13.29 0.24 -16.33
C LEU A 268 -13.00 1.18 -15.14
N PRO A 269 -11.74 1.59 -14.93
CA PRO A 269 -11.37 2.56 -13.91
C PRO A 269 -11.92 3.95 -14.26
N GLY A 270 -12.82 4.47 -13.42
CA GLY A 270 -13.50 5.76 -13.55
C GLY A 270 -12.84 6.87 -12.72
N GLU A 271 -13.61 7.67 -11.98
CA GLU A 271 -13.02 8.76 -11.17
C GLU A 271 -12.10 8.23 -10.04
N ILE A 272 -11.03 8.98 -9.74
CA ILE A 272 -10.18 8.72 -8.58
C ILE A 272 -10.92 9.17 -7.31
N LEU A 273 -11.11 8.25 -6.37
CA LEU A 273 -11.75 8.50 -5.07
C LEU A 273 -10.72 8.84 -3.99
N HIS A 274 -9.59 8.13 -4.00
CA HIS A 274 -8.50 8.31 -3.06
C HIS A 274 -7.15 8.22 -3.76
N THR A 275 -6.19 9.00 -3.27
CA THR A 275 -4.81 9.02 -3.75
C THR A 275 -3.88 8.94 -2.55
N PHE A 276 -2.92 8.03 -2.62
CA PHE A 276 -1.79 7.92 -1.72
C PHE A 276 -0.53 8.25 -2.51
N ASP A 277 -0.09 9.50 -2.42
CA ASP A 277 1.03 10.02 -3.22
C ASP A 277 2.39 9.71 -2.59
N ASN A 278 3.34 9.32 -3.44
CA ASN A 278 4.74 9.11 -3.09
C ASN A 278 4.95 8.18 -1.88
N VAL A 279 4.15 7.13 -1.77
CA VAL A 279 4.25 6.14 -0.69
C VAL A 279 5.47 5.25 -0.96
N GLY A 280 6.40 5.22 -0.02
CA GLY A 280 7.51 4.27 -0.05
C GLY A 280 7.06 2.86 0.36
N PRO A 281 7.74 1.80 -0.12
CA PRO A 281 7.58 0.46 0.40
C PRO A 281 7.72 0.41 1.93
N ALA A 282 6.70 -0.17 2.56
CA ALA A 282 6.72 -0.58 3.97
C ALA A 282 7.51 -1.87 4.14
N THR A 283 7.37 -2.84 3.24
CA THR A 283 8.26 -4.02 3.21
C THR A 283 8.58 -4.49 1.80
N GLU A 284 9.75 -5.11 1.61
CA GLU A 284 10.14 -5.79 0.37
C GLU A 284 10.66 -7.21 0.73
N ASN A 285 9.93 -8.25 0.36
CA ASN A 285 10.27 -9.65 0.69
C ASN A 285 10.85 -10.37 -0.54
N PHE A 286 12.07 -10.89 -0.41
CA PHE A 286 12.79 -11.60 -1.47
C PHE A 286 12.30 -13.04 -1.66
N PHE A 287 12.02 -13.44 -2.89
CA PHE A 287 11.62 -14.81 -3.25
C PHE A 287 12.59 -15.54 -4.20
N GLY A 288 13.64 -14.86 -4.64
CA GLY A 288 14.68 -15.47 -5.48
C GLY A 288 14.98 -14.68 -6.75
N TYR A 289 16.05 -15.13 -7.42
CA TYR A 289 16.41 -14.67 -8.75
C TYR A 289 15.67 -15.48 -9.81
N HIS A 290 15.16 -14.79 -10.82
CA HIS A 290 14.41 -15.38 -11.92
C HIS A 290 15.03 -15.00 -13.27
N PRO A 291 15.40 -15.99 -14.11
CA PRO A 291 15.95 -15.70 -15.43
C PRO A 291 14.87 -15.15 -16.36
N VAL A 292 15.21 -14.13 -17.13
CA VAL A 292 14.30 -13.54 -18.13
C VAL A 292 14.87 -13.77 -19.52
N ASN A 293 14.10 -14.42 -20.39
CA ASN A 293 14.55 -14.73 -21.74
C ASN A 293 14.86 -13.46 -22.55
N GLY A 294 16.06 -13.41 -23.14
CA GLY A 294 16.53 -12.26 -23.91
C GLY A 294 17.05 -11.09 -23.06
N TYR A 295 17.10 -11.23 -21.73
CA TYR A 295 17.64 -10.24 -20.82
C TYR A 295 18.94 -10.79 -20.18
N PRO A 296 20.01 -9.96 -20.04
CA PRO A 296 21.33 -10.45 -19.65
C PRO A 296 21.51 -10.77 -18.15
N LEU A 297 20.58 -10.34 -17.30
CA LEU A 297 20.63 -10.51 -15.84
C LEU A 297 19.40 -11.26 -15.35
N ASP A 298 19.54 -12.00 -14.26
CA ASP A 298 18.38 -12.50 -13.53
C ASP A 298 17.73 -11.34 -12.78
N VAL A 299 16.40 -11.32 -12.77
CA VAL A 299 15.61 -10.30 -12.06
C VAL A 299 15.17 -10.84 -10.71
N VAL A 300 14.87 -9.97 -9.77
CA VAL A 300 14.41 -10.38 -8.46
C VAL A 300 12.90 -10.51 -8.43
N ALA A 301 12.41 -11.65 -7.93
CA ALA A 301 11.03 -11.80 -7.52
C ALA A 301 10.86 -11.30 -6.08
N ALA A 302 10.00 -10.31 -5.88
CA ALA A 302 9.77 -9.72 -4.57
C ALA A 302 8.30 -9.33 -4.33
N ASP A 303 7.81 -9.54 -3.10
CA ASP A 303 6.57 -8.91 -2.65
C ASP A 303 6.88 -7.53 -2.07
N VAL A 304 6.22 -6.50 -2.59
CA VAL A 304 6.34 -5.11 -2.12
C VAL A 304 5.05 -4.72 -1.43
N GLU A 305 5.12 -4.37 -0.14
CA GLU A 305 3.99 -3.88 0.64
C GLU A 305 4.05 -2.36 0.81
N PHE A 306 2.90 -1.71 0.73
CA PHE A 306 2.69 -0.30 0.99
C PHE A 306 1.69 -0.13 2.13
N GLU A 307 2.01 0.79 3.03
CA GLU A 307 1.15 1.18 4.14
C GLU A 307 1.05 2.71 4.22
N TRP A 308 -0.03 3.22 4.78
CA TRP A 308 -0.23 4.65 4.97
C TRP A 308 -0.83 4.98 6.33
N ASN A 309 -0.59 6.20 6.77
CA ASN A 309 -0.96 6.65 8.10
C ASN A 309 -2.46 6.90 8.29
N GLN A 310 -3.23 7.06 7.20
CA GLN A 310 -4.66 7.38 7.26
C GLN A 310 -5.45 6.37 6.43
N PRO A 311 -6.07 5.35 7.06
CA PRO A 311 -6.87 4.39 6.33
C PRO A 311 -8.09 5.07 5.70
N VAL A 312 -8.57 4.50 4.59
CA VAL A 312 -9.75 5.01 3.88
C VAL A 312 -10.90 4.01 3.99
N GLU A 313 -12.12 4.52 4.09
CA GLU A 313 -13.33 3.68 4.11
C GLU A 313 -13.92 3.58 2.71
N LEU A 314 -14.12 2.34 2.24
CA LEU A 314 -14.79 2.00 1.00
C LEU A 314 -16.14 1.35 1.31
N LEU A 315 -17.16 1.75 0.58
CA LEU A 315 -18.51 1.16 0.69
C LEU A 315 -18.59 -0.12 -0.16
N PRO A 316 -19.65 -0.93 -0.03
CA PRO A 316 -19.85 -2.07 -0.92
C PRO A 316 -19.80 -1.67 -2.40
N GLY A 317 -19.07 -2.44 -3.20
CA GLY A 317 -18.91 -2.17 -4.62
C GLY A 317 -17.57 -2.64 -5.18
N ARG A 318 -17.46 -2.59 -6.51
CA ARG A 318 -16.21 -2.84 -7.23
C ARG A 318 -15.41 -1.54 -7.35
N TYR A 319 -14.10 -1.66 -7.18
CA TYR A 319 -13.14 -0.59 -7.31
C TYR A 319 -11.96 -1.08 -8.15
N PHE A 320 -11.18 -0.14 -8.67
CA PHE A 320 -9.86 -0.43 -9.24
C PHE A 320 -8.79 0.14 -8.33
N ILE A 321 -7.75 -0.65 -8.07
CA ILE A 321 -6.52 -0.17 -7.46
C ILE A 321 -5.50 0.07 -8.57
N GLU A 322 -5.04 1.32 -8.66
CA GLU A 322 -4.05 1.77 -9.64
C GLU A 322 -2.73 2.03 -8.93
N ILE A 323 -1.62 1.61 -9.54
CA ILE A 323 -0.27 1.96 -9.11
C ILE A 323 0.49 2.66 -10.24
N ILE A 324 1.21 3.71 -9.87
CA ILE A 324 2.19 4.39 -10.72
C ILE A 324 3.50 4.36 -9.94
N SER A 325 4.45 3.53 -10.37
CA SER A 325 5.73 3.39 -9.67
C SER A 325 6.73 4.44 -10.13
N ALA A 326 7.48 5.00 -9.18
CA ALA A 326 8.71 5.71 -9.45
C ALA A 326 9.89 4.76 -9.17
N PRO A 327 10.64 4.34 -10.20
CA PRO A 327 11.80 3.51 -9.98
C PRO A 327 12.93 4.31 -9.32
N PHE A 328 13.84 3.63 -8.64
CA PHE A 328 15.15 4.24 -8.38
C PHE A 328 15.87 4.55 -9.70
N PRO A 329 16.75 5.57 -9.73
CA PRO A 329 17.59 5.83 -10.89
C PRO A 329 18.35 4.57 -11.32
N PHE A 330 18.50 4.39 -12.64
CA PHE A 330 19.22 3.27 -13.27
C PHE A 330 18.52 1.89 -13.24
N THR A 331 17.27 1.79 -12.78
CA THR A 331 16.43 0.61 -12.99
C THR A 331 15.75 0.64 -14.35
N ASP A 332 15.92 -0.43 -15.14
CA ASP A 332 15.34 -0.60 -16.48
C ASP A 332 14.38 -1.80 -16.58
N TYR A 333 14.26 -2.62 -15.52
CA TYR A 333 13.34 -3.74 -15.45
C TYR A 333 12.54 -3.68 -14.15
N GLN A 334 11.27 -3.29 -14.24
CA GLN A 334 10.34 -3.34 -13.11
C GLN A 334 8.96 -3.71 -13.64
N ARG A 335 8.44 -4.84 -13.17
CA ARG A 335 7.18 -5.42 -13.64
C ARG A 335 6.29 -5.83 -12.48
N TRP A 336 5.00 -5.60 -12.63
CA TRP A 336 3.98 -6.20 -11.76
C TRP A 336 3.70 -7.60 -12.29
N GLU A 337 3.88 -8.61 -11.44
CA GLU A 337 3.61 -10.00 -11.77
C GLU A 337 2.14 -10.17 -12.19
N VAL A 338 1.91 -11.04 -13.18
CA VAL A 338 0.56 -11.41 -13.63
C VAL A 338 0.26 -12.87 -13.33
N THR A 339 -1.03 -13.18 -13.25
CA THR A 339 -1.57 -14.55 -13.12
C THR A 339 -2.72 -14.72 -14.12
N PRO A 340 -2.95 -15.93 -14.67
CA PRO A 340 -4.06 -16.15 -15.59
C PRO A 340 -5.43 -15.81 -14.98
N ASN A 341 -6.22 -15.01 -15.69
CA ASN A 341 -7.62 -14.78 -15.33
C ASN A 341 -8.45 -16.01 -15.74
N SER A 342 -9.20 -16.56 -14.77
CA SER A 342 -10.10 -17.71 -15.01
C SER A 342 -11.32 -17.41 -15.90
N GLY A 343 -11.48 -16.15 -16.33
CA GLY A 343 -12.47 -15.69 -17.30
C GLY A 343 -13.82 -15.26 -16.69
N ASN A 344 -13.94 -15.29 -15.36
CA ASN A 344 -15.12 -14.83 -14.63
C ASN A 344 -14.92 -13.46 -13.95
N ASP A 345 -13.72 -12.91 -14.00
CA ASP A 345 -13.38 -11.60 -13.46
C ASP A 345 -12.92 -10.64 -14.56
N LEU A 346 -12.78 -9.36 -14.25
CA LEU A 346 -12.23 -8.40 -15.21
C LEU A 346 -10.75 -8.67 -15.42
N ASP A 347 -10.27 -8.36 -16.61
CA ASP A 347 -8.84 -8.39 -16.90
C ASP A 347 -8.15 -7.17 -16.27
N SER A 348 -6.89 -7.35 -15.89
CA SER A 348 -6.00 -6.25 -15.53
C SER A 348 -5.87 -5.24 -16.68
N LEU A 349 -5.58 -4.00 -16.32
CA LEU A 349 -5.57 -2.87 -17.23
C LEU A 349 -4.24 -2.12 -17.17
N ILE A 350 -3.90 -1.49 -18.29
CA ILE A 350 -2.75 -0.59 -18.44
C ILE A 350 -3.19 0.71 -19.08
N SER A 351 -2.59 1.82 -18.63
CA SER A 351 -2.72 3.14 -19.24
C SER A 351 -1.34 3.74 -19.50
N PHE A 352 -1.23 4.44 -20.62
CA PHE A 352 -0.02 5.15 -21.06
C PHE A 352 -0.19 6.68 -21.03
N ASP A 353 -1.35 7.16 -20.58
CA ASP A 353 -1.73 8.57 -20.56
C ASP A 353 -2.26 9.02 -19.18
N ASN A 354 -1.70 8.44 -18.12
CA ASN A 354 -2.03 8.74 -16.72
C ASN A 354 -3.49 8.44 -16.35
N GLY A 355 -4.04 7.35 -16.88
CA GLY A 355 -5.37 6.85 -16.53
C GLY A 355 -6.52 7.57 -17.25
N GLU A 356 -6.24 8.26 -18.36
CA GLU A 356 -7.26 8.85 -19.25
C GLU A 356 -7.87 7.78 -20.17
N THR A 357 -7.05 6.86 -20.68
CA THR A 357 -7.48 5.68 -21.44
C THR A 357 -6.87 4.40 -20.88
N TRP A 358 -7.60 3.30 -21.02
CA TRP A 358 -7.23 1.99 -20.46
C TRP A 358 -7.29 0.91 -21.54
N GLU A 359 -6.25 0.09 -21.59
CA GLU A 359 -6.14 -1.09 -22.44
C GLU A 359 -6.18 -2.36 -21.58
N SER A 360 -6.92 -3.37 -22.04
CA SER A 360 -7.04 -4.67 -21.36
C SER A 360 -5.83 -5.56 -21.64
N ASN A 361 -5.27 -6.09 -20.56
CA ASN A 361 -4.32 -7.20 -20.60
C ASN A 361 -5.08 -8.52 -20.63
N VAL A 362 -5.59 -8.85 -21.82
CA VAL A 362 -6.58 -9.91 -22.04
C VAL A 362 -6.15 -11.24 -21.43
N GLY A 363 -6.99 -11.79 -20.55
CA GLY A 363 -6.79 -13.11 -19.93
C GLY A 363 -5.84 -13.11 -18.73
N TYR A 364 -5.47 -11.96 -18.18
CA TYR A 364 -4.54 -11.84 -17.06
C TYR A 364 -5.01 -10.86 -15.99
N ASN A 365 -4.73 -11.20 -14.74
CA ASN A 365 -4.82 -10.30 -13.59
C ASN A 365 -3.43 -9.99 -13.04
N TYR A 366 -3.28 -8.89 -12.32
CA TYR A 366 -2.08 -8.62 -11.53
C TYR A 366 -2.10 -9.40 -10.23
N VAL A 367 -0.93 -9.86 -9.76
CA VAL A 367 -0.78 -10.53 -8.46
C VAL A 367 -0.67 -9.48 -7.37
N PHE A 368 -1.69 -9.40 -6.51
CA PHE A 368 -1.77 -8.38 -5.47
C PHE A 368 -2.70 -8.77 -4.33
N ASP A 369 -2.58 -8.02 -3.24
CA ASP A 369 -3.45 -8.10 -2.09
C ASP A 369 -3.82 -6.70 -1.59
N VAL A 370 -5.12 -6.44 -1.50
CA VAL A 370 -5.72 -5.30 -0.81
C VAL A 370 -6.21 -5.78 0.55
N SER A 371 -5.64 -5.20 1.60
CA SER A 371 -5.79 -5.69 2.98
C SER A 371 -6.30 -4.60 3.94
N GLY A 372 -7.10 -5.03 4.91
CA GLY A 372 -7.64 -4.18 5.96
C GLY A 372 -8.74 -4.85 6.78
N PHE A 373 -9.79 -4.10 7.13
CA PHE A 373 -10.83 -4.57 8.04
C PHE A 373 -12.23 -4.29 7.51
N THR A 374 -13.12 -5.27 7.58
CA THR A 374 -14.53 -5.11 7.22
C THR A 374 -15.40 -4.96 8.45
N ASN A 375 -16.43 -4.12 8.34
CA ASN A 375 -17.47 -3.99 9.35
C ASN A 375 -18.84 -4.02 8.67
N PRO A 376 -19.89 -4.55 9.32
CA PRO A 376 -21.24 -4.49 8.79
C PRO A 376 -21.65 -3.07 8.43
N TYR A 377 -22.19 -2.90 7.23
CA TYR A 377 -22.71 -1.64 6.69
C TYR A 377 -24.13 -1.84 6.18
N LEU A 378 -25.07 -1.16 6.82
CA LEU A 378 -26.47 -1.09 6.38
C LEU A 378 -26.68 0.28 5.72
N GLY A 379 -26.20 0.41 4.48
CA GLY A 379 -26.52 1.56 3.64
C GLY A 379 -27.85 1.35 2.93
N LEU A 380 -28.65 2.42 2.79
CA LEU A 380 -29.71 2.44 1.79
C LEU A 380 -29.01 2.42 0.42
N VAL A 381 -29.25 1.39 -0.39
CA VAL A 381 -28.89 1.43 -1.81
C VAL A 381 -29.68 2.60 -2.40
N ASP A 382 -29.00 3.71 -2.68
CA ASP A 382 -29.57 4.80 -3.48
C ASP A 382 -29.76 4.25 -4.89
N VAL A 383 -30.94 3.67 -5.14
CA VAL A 383 -31.38 3.32 -6.48
C VAL A 383 -31.29 4.59 -7.30
N THR A 384 -30.32 4.65 -8.20
CA THR A 384 -30.12 5.76 -9.13
C THR A 384 -31.48 6.20 -9.71
N LYS A 385 -31.90 7.41 -9.32
CA LYS A 385 -33.14 8.03 -9.78
C LYS A 385 -32.99 8.42 -11.25
N ASN A 386 -33.16 7.48 -12.16
CA ASN A 386 -33.52 7.80 -13.54
C ASN A 386 -34.93 8.41 -13.48
N THR A 387 -35.03 9.72 -13.73
CA THR A 387 -36.27 10.48 -13.53
C THR A 387 -37.23 10.26 -14.68
N VAL A 388 -38.09 9.25 -14.56
CA VAL A 388 -39.26 9.09 -15.44
C VAL A 388 -40.43 9.87 -14.84
N ALA A 389 -40.85 10.95 -15.49
CA ALA A 389 -41.99 11.76 -15.09
C ALA A 389 -43.23 11.42 -15.93
N VAL A 390 -44.36 11.20 -15.27
CA VAL A 390 -45.58 10.67 -15.91
C VAL A 390 -46.77 11.52 -15.52
N TYR A 391 -47.49 12.08 -16.50
CA TYR A 391 -48.60 13.00 -16.24
C TYR A 391 -49.58 13.13 -17.43
N PRO A 392 -50.85 13.52 -17.17
CA PRO A 392 -51.46 13.62 -15.85
C PRO A 392 -51.66 12.23 -15.24
N ASN A 393 -51.64 12.15 -13.92
CA ASN A 393 -52.06 10.96 -13.19
C ASN A 393 -52.91 11.43 -12.00
N PRO A 394 -54.24 11.21 -11.98
CA PRO A 394 -55.02 10.36 -12.88
C PRO A 394 -55.13 10.85 -14.34
N VAL A 395 -55.25 9.91 -15.29
CA VAL A 395 -55.29 10.16 -16.75
C VAL A 395 -56.67 9.81 -17.34
N SER A 396 -57.15 10.60 -18.31
CA SER A 396 -58.33 10.24 -19.12
C SER A 396 -57.90 9.53 -20.41
N ASP A 397 -57.32 10.26 -21.37
CA ASP A 397 -57.17 9.77 -22.75
C ASP A 397 -55.72 9.62 -23.18
N VAL A 398 -54.85 10.54 -22.74
CA VAL A 398 -53.46 10.62 -23.16
C VAL A 398 -52.56 10.77 -21.94
N LEU A 399 -51.58 9.87 -21.82
CA LEU A 399 -50.55 9.90 -20.80
C LEU A 399 -49.24 10.41 -21.43
N ASN A 400 -48.63 11.42 -20.83
CA ASN A 400 -47.29 11.89 -21.19
C ASN A 400 -46.26 11.18 -20.31
N ILE A 401 -45.16 10.73 -20.92
CA ILE A 401 -44.04 10.06 -20.27
C ILE A 401 -42.77 10.78 -20.70
N ASN A 402 -42.21 11.58 -19.80
CA ASN A 402 -40.92 12.24 -19.99
C ASN A 402 -39.82 11.43 -19.32
N SER A 403 -38.71 11.28 -20.02
CA SER A 403 -37.53 10.56 -19.56
C SER A 403 -36.29 11.22 -20.15
N ASP A 404 -35.19 11.16 -19.41
CA ASP A 404 -33.83 11.50 -19.85
C ASP A 404 -33.24 10.43 -20.78
N LYS A 405 -33.70 9.18 -20.64
CA LYS A 405 -33.35 8.05 -21.50
C LYS A 405 -34.38 7.77 -22.60
N THR A 406 -33.92 7.30 -23.75
CA THR A 406 -34.76 6.86 -24.88
C THR A 406 -35.53 5.59 -24.54
N ILE A 407 -36.86 5.67 -24.61
CA ILE A 407 -37.76 4.53 -24.37
C ILE A 407 -37.96 3.75 -25.67
N SER A 408 -37.62 2.47 -25.66
CA SER A 408 -37.78 1.54 -26.78
C SER A 408 -39.17 0.89 -26.80
N LYS A 409 -39.79 0.65 -25.64
CA LYS A 409 -41.10 -0.01 -25.56
C LYS A 409 -41.88 0.40 -24.32
N ILE A 410 -43.20 0.51 -24.45
CA ILE A 410 -44.13 0.67 -23.33
C ILE A 410 -45.05 -0.55 -23.26
N LEU A 411 -45.19 -1.13 -22.07
CA LEU A 411 -46.15 -2.22 -21.79
C LEU A 411 -47.08 -1.78 -20.66
N ILE A 412 -48.39 -1.96 -20.83
CA ILE A 412 -49.39 -1.64 -19.80
C ILE A 412 -50.02 -2.93 -19.30
N TYR A 413 -50.06 -3.10 -17.98
CA TYR A 413 -50.62 -4.24 -17.27
C TYR A 413 -51.78 -3.82 -16.36
N ASN A 414 -52.81 -4.65 -16.27
CA ASN A 414 -53.86 -4.50 -15.25
C ASN A 414 -53.36 -5.02 -13.88
N THR A 415 -54.17 -4.86 -12.83
CA THR A 415 -53.83 -5.31 -11.47
C THR A 415 -53.72 -6.83 -11.32
N ALA A 416 -54.22 -7.61 -12.29
CA ALA A 416 -54.05 -9.06 -12.34
C ALA A 416 -52.76 -9.50 -13.06
N GLY A 417 -51.92 -8.55 -13.50
CA GLY A 417 -50.67 -8.83 -14.21
C GLY A 417 -50.85 -9.17 -15.69
N GLN A 418 -52.05 -9.04 -16.25
CA GLN A 418 -52.30 -9.25 -17.68
C GLN A 418 -51.90 -8.02 -18.48
N MET A 419 -51.15 -8.21 -19.56
CA MET A 419 -50.82 -7.14 -20.50
C MET A 419 -52.09 -6.73 -21.28
N VAL A 420 -52.47 -5.47 -21.17
CA VAL A 420 -53.68 -4.92 -21.81
C VAL A 420 -53.37 -4.00 -22.98
N LYS A 421 -52.14 -3.49 -23.08
CA LYS A 421 -51.69 -2.62 -24.18
C LYS A 421 -50.17 -2.63 -24.32
N SER A 422 -49.67 -2.43 -25.53
CA SER A 422 -48.25 -2.27 -25.82
C SER A 422 -48.02 -1.21 -26.89
N PHE A 423 -46.88 -0.52 -26.81
CA PHE A 423 -46.42 0.44 -27.81
C PHE A 423 -44.94 0.19 -28.09
N ASP A 424 -44.58 0.04 -29.37
CA ASP A 424 -43.22 -0.26 -29.81
C ASP A 424 -42.31 0.99 -29.91
N SER A 425 -42.85 2.18 -29.61
CA SER A 425 -42.10 3.44 -29.45
C SER A 425 -43.02 4.53 -28.90
N LEU A 426 -42.44 5.58 -28.31
CA LEU A 426 -43.15 6.82 -27.97
C LEU A 426 -43.12 7.78 -29.15
N ARG A 427 -44.29 8.27 -29.57
CA ARG A 427 -44.41 9.42 -30.47
C ARG A 427 -44.74 10.66 -29.64
N GLU A 428 -43.92 11.69 -29.73
CA GLU A 428 -44.07 12.94 -28.96
C GLU A 428 -44.21 12.73 -27.43
N ASN A 429 -43.53 11.74 -26.87
CA ASN A 429 -43.59 11.41 -25.43
C ASN A 429 -45.01 11.09 -24.91
N LYS A 430 -45.92 10.63 -25.79
CA LYS A 430 -47.32 10.36 -25.46
C LYS A 430 -47.73 8.92 -25.76
N ILE A 431 -48.65 8.40 -24.95
CA ILE A 431 -49.40 7.18 -25.25
C ILE A 431 -50.91 7.40 -25.06
N VAL A 432 -51.71 6.77 -25.92
CA VAL A 432 -53.19 6.88 -25.87
C VAL A 432 -53.75 5.75 -25.01
N VAL A 433 -54.44 6.09 -23.93
CA VAL A 433 -55.03 5.17 -22.94
C VAL A 433 -56.56 5.22 -22.87
N SER A 434 -57.21 6.00 -23.73
CA SER A 434 -58.68 6.16 -23.77
C SER A 434 -59.49 4.86 -23.86
N GLY A 435 -58.92 3.81 -24.46
CA GLY A 435 -59.55 2.48 -24.56
C GLY A 435 -59.44 1.60 -23.31
N LEU A 436 -58.84 2.08 -22.23
CA LEU A 436 -58.76 1.37 -20.95
C LEU A 436 -59.97 1.72 -20.07
N ALA A 437 -60.50 0.73 -19.34
CA ALA A 437 -61.52 0.96 -18.33
C ALA A 437 -60.96 1.73 -17.13
N ASP A 438 -61.82 2.35 -16.33
CA ASP A 438 -61.39 3.09 -15.15
C ASP A 438 -60.79 2.15 -14.11
N GLY A 439 -59.62 2.50 -13.58
CA GLY A 439 -58.89 1.61 -12.69
C GLY A 439 -57.40 1.90 -12.58
N ASN A 440 -56.70 1.04 -11.82
CA ASN A 440 -55.26 1.11 -11.64
C ASN A 440 -54.54 0.27 -12.70
N TYR A 441 -53.46 0.81 -13.25
CA TYR A 441 -52.61 0.10 -14.20
C TYR A 441 -51.13 0.28 -13.83
N PHE A 442 -50.32 -0.69 -14.20
CA PHE A 442 -48.86 -0.63 -14.14
C PHE A 442 -48.31 -0.45 -15.55
N VAL A 443 -47.42 0.51 -15.72
CA VAL A 443 -46.78 0.81 -17.00
C VAL A 443 -45.29 0.52 -16.87
N ASN A 444 -44.79 -0.36 -17.73
CA ASN A 444 -43.37 -0.65 -17.85
C ASN A 444 -42.81 0.12 -19.04
N ALA A 445 -41.84 1.00 -18.77
CA ALA A 445 -41.02 1.64 -19.78
C ALA A 445 -39.69 0.89 -19.91
N ILE A 446 -39.48 0.30 -21.08
CA ILE A 446 -38.25 -0.39 -21.44
C ILE A 446 -37.40 0.60 -22.23
N PHE A 447 -36.16 0.79 -21.81
CA PHE A 447 -35.21 1.72 -22.40
C PHE A 447 -34.37 1.06 -23.50
N ALA A 448 -33.69 1.88 -24.30
CA ALA A 448 -32.82 1.39 -25.37
C ALA A 448 -31.61 0.59 -24.83
N ASP A 449 -31.19 0.84 -23.59
CA ASP A 449 -30.11 0.13 -22.89
C ASP A 449 -30.59 -1.17 -22.21
N GLY A 450 -31.87 -1.52 -22.33
CA GLY A 450 -32.47 -2.71 -21.72
C GLY A 450 -33.00 -2.50 -20.29
N GLU A 451 -32.77 -1.34 -19.67
CA GLU A 451 -33.36 -1.03 -18.36
C GLU A 451 -34.89 -1.02 -18.45
N THR A 452 -35.58 -1.46 -17.39
CA THR A 452 -37.05 -1.36 -17.28
C THR A 452 -37.45 -0.59 -16.03
N LYS A 453 -38.23 0.49 -16.19
CA LYS A 453 -38.87 1.21 -15.07
C LYS A 453 -40.37 0.96 -15.06
N THR A 454 -40.92 0.73 -13.87
CA THR A 454 -42.37 0.51 -13.69
C THR A 454 -42.98 1.64 -12.89
N PHE A 455 -44.11 2.17 -13.33
CA PHE A 455 -44.88 3.18 -12.59
C PHE A 455 -46.39 2.90 -12.65
N LYS A 456 -47.09 3.33 -11.61
CA LYS A 456 -48.53 3.16 -11.47
C LYS A 456 -49.28 4.37 -12.01
N ILE A 457 -50.31 4.13 -12.83
CA ILE A 457 -51.26 5.16 -13.28
C ILE A 457 -52.69 4.83 -12.86
N ILE A 458 -53.51 5.86 -12.71
CA ILE A 458 -54.94 5.77 -12.42
C ILE A 458 -55.71 6.27 -13.64
N LYS A 459 -56.46 5.40 -14.32
CA LYS A 459 -57.36 5.74 -15.43
C LYS A 459 -58.73 6.17 -14.89
N LYS A 460 -59.26 7.29 -15.38
CA LYS A 460 -60.56 7.88 -15.02
C LYS A 460 -61.45 8.16 -16.23
#